data_AF-A0A1I7LKP6-F1
#
_entry.id   AF-A0A1I7LKP6-F1
#
_cell.length_a   1.000
_cell.length_b   1.000
_cell.length_c   1.000
_cell.angle_alpha   90.00
_cell.angle_beta   90.00
_cell.angle_gamma   90.00
#
_symmetry.space_group_name_H-M   'P 1'
#
loop_
_entity.id
_entity.type
_entity.pdbx_description
1 polymer ?
#
loop_
_entity_poly.entity_id
_entity_poly.type
_entity_poly.pdbx_seq_one_letter_code
_entity_poly.pdbx_strand_id
1 'polypeptide(L)'
;MTGKIASPSADIDQAVVQSKAARVGADVLALYRQLAATLRQKGRSEAAAMAHLSDPTARAAHRCAFQLYGTAASELDDVIADLLASLERPFTEVSTGPILTVVVGDGTGP
;
A
#
# COMPACT_ATOMS: atom_id res chain seq x y z
N MET A 1 -12.05 -23.88 -39.54
CA MET A 1 -12.26 -24.00 -38.09
C MET A 1 -10.93 -24.35 -37.44
N THR A 2 -10.12 -23.35 -37.07
CA THR A 2 -8.84 -23.56 -36.40
C THR A 2 -9.05 -23.37 -34.90
N GLY A 3 -9.00 -24.48 -34.17
CA GLY A 3 -9.10 -24.49 -32.71
C GLY A 3 -7.91 -23.74 -32.11
N LYS A 4 -8.20 -22.63 -31.44
CA LYS A 4 -7.24 -21.92 -30.61
C LYS A 4 -7.14 -22.72 -29.31
N ILE A 5 -6.16 -23.62 -29.25
CA ILE A 5 -5.84 -24.36 -28.03
C ILE A 5 -5.18 -23.33 -27.11
N ALA A 6 -5.94 -22.76 -26.17
CA ALA A 6 -5.35 -22.04 -25.07
C ALA A 6 -4.45 -23.04 -24.32
N SER A 7 -3.15 -22.73 -24.24
CA SER A 7 -2.18 -23.62 -23.59
C SER A 7 -2.43 -23.59 -22.08
N PRO A 8 -2.87 -24.70 -21.45
CA PRO A 8 -3.23 -24.73 -20.03
C PRO A 8 -2.08 -24.36 -19.07
N SER A 9 -0.83 -24.45 -19.53
CA SER A 9 0.35 -23.98 -18.78
C SER A 9 0.34 -22.48 -18.52
N ALA A 10 -0.04 -21.67 -19.52
CA ALA A 10 -0.01 -20.21 -19.41
C ALA A 10 -1.09 -19.69 -18.45
N ASP A 11 -2.25 -20.35 -18.43
CA ASP A 11 -3.36 -20.02 -17.52
C ASP A 11 -3.02 -20.36 -16.06
N ILE A 12 -2.28 -21.45 -15.83
CA ILE A 12 -1.78 -21.83 -14.49
C ILE A 12 -0.72 -20.82 -14.02
N ASP A 13 0.22 -20.44 -14.87
CA ASP A 13 1.26 -19.45 -14.53
C ASP A 13 0.63 -18.09 -14.20
N GLN A 14 -0.39 -17.66 -14.95
CA GLN A 14 -1.13 -16.43 -14.69
C GLN A 14 -1.91 -16.48 -13.36
N ALA A 15 -2.57 -17.60 -13.06
CA ALA A 15 -3.29 -17.78 -11.80
C ALA A 15 -2.35 -17.74 -10.58
N VAL A 16 -1.16 -18.34 -10.70
CA VAL A 16 -0.13 -18.31 -9.64
C VAL A 16 0.39 -16.88 -9.42
N VAL A 17 0.65 -16.13 -10.49
CA VAL A 17 1.09 -14.73 -10.42
C VAL A 17 0.01 -13.86 -9.75
N GLN A 18 -1.25 -14.02 -10.14
CA GLN A 18 -2.37 -13.28 -9.54
C GLN A 18 -2.54 -13.59 -8.05
N SER A 19 -2.46 -14.86 -7.66
CA SER A 19 -2.53 -15.28 -6.25
C SER A 19 -1.40 -14.65 -5.43
N LYS A 20 -0.17 -14.65 -5.95
CA LYS A 20 0.97 -14.03 -5.28
C LYS A 20 0.82 -12.51 -5.18
N ALA A 21 0.37 -11.85 -6.25
CA ALA A 21 0.12 -10.42 -6.27
C ALA A 21 -0.96 -10.03 -5.25
N ALA A 22 -2.06 -10.78 -5.17
CA ALA A 22 -3.12 -10.58 -4.20
C ALA A 22 -2.61 -10.70 -2.76
N ARG A 23 -1.78 -11.72 -2.48
CA ARG A 23 -1.16 -11.89 -1.16
C ARG A 23 -0.25 -10.73 -0.78
N VAL A 24 0.64 -10.32 -1.69
CA VAL A 24 1.52 -9.16 -1.47
C VAL A 24 0.72 -7.88 -1.25
N GLY A 25 -0.34 -7.67 -2.03
CA GLY A 25 -1.25 -6.53 -1.85
C GLY A 25 -1.93 -6.53 -0.48
N ALA A 26 -2.40 -7.70 -0.02
CA ALA A 26 -2.98 -7.85 1.31
C ALA A 26 -1.96 -7.57 2.44
N ASP A 27 -0.72 -8.05 2.29
CA ASP A 27 0.35 -7.82 3.26
C ASP A 27 0.71 -6.32 3.36
N VAL A 28 0.83 -5.63 2.21
CA VAL A 28 1.08 -4.18 2.16
C VAL A 28 -0.07 -3.40 2.81
N LEU A 29 -1.31 -3.76 2.52
CA LEU A 29 -2.48 -3.13 3.13
C LEU A 29 -2.51 -3.32 4.66
N ALA A 30 -2.13 -4.51 5.14
CA ALA A 30 -2.02 -4.78 6.56
C ALA A 30 -0.97 -3.90 7.24
N LEU A 31 0.19 -3.70 6.61
CA LEU A 31 1.25 -2.82 7.11
C LEU A 31 0.79 -1.36 7.20
N TYR A 32 0.10 -0.84 6.18
CA TYR A 32 -0.43 0.53 6.24
C TYR A 32 -1.46 0.71 7.33
N ARG A 33 -2.38 -0.26 7.50
CA ARG A 33 -3.36 -0.24 8.59
C ARG A 33 -2.69 -0.26 9.97
N GLN A 34 -1.65 -1.08 10.14
CA GLN A 34 -0.87 -1.13 11.38
C GLN A 34 -0.16 0.19 11.66
N LEU A 35 0.42 0.82 10.64
CA LEU A 35 1.07 2.12 10.77
C LEU A 35 0.06 3.21 11.16
N ALA A 36 -1.08 3.29 10.48
CA ALA A 36 -2.14 4.23 10.80
C ALA A 36 -2.66 4.03 12.23
N ALA A 37 -2.81 2.79 12.70
CA ALA A 37 -3.18 2.50 14.09
C ALA A 37 -2.12 2.98 15.08
N THR A 38 -0.84 2.78 14.76
CA THR A 38 0.30 3.22 15.58
C THR A 38 0.35 4.75 15.70
N LEU A 39 0.16 5.47 14.60
CA LEU A 39 0.12 6.93 14.61
C LEU A 39 -1.03 7.47 15.46
N ARG A 40 -2.23 6.88 15.34
CA ARG A 40 -3.36 7.23 16.22
C ARG A 40 -3.06 6.96 17.69
N GLN A 41 -2.36 5.86 18.00
CA GLN A 41 -1.95 5.59 19.38
C GLN A 41 -0.98 6.64 19.89
N LYS A 42 0.01 7.04 19.09
CA LYS A 42 0.92 8.14 19.45
C LYS A 42 0.16 9.45 19.67
N GLY A 43 -0.76 9.80 18.77
CA GLY A 43 -1.63 10.96 18.96
C GLY A 43 -2.41 10.91 20.28
N ARG A 44 -3.04 9.78 20.61
CA ARG A 44 -3.72 9.62 21.91
C ARG A 44 -2.78 9.81 23.10
N SER A 45 -1.55 9.31 23.02
CA SER A 45 -0.54 9.51 24.06
C SER A 45 -0.16 10.99 24.22
N GLU A 46 0.03 11.72 23.11
CA GLU A 46 0.28 13.18 23.16
C GLU A 46 -0.91 13.94 23.77
N ALA A 47 -2.14 13.55 23.41
CA ALA A 47 -3.35 14.12 23.98
C ALA A 47 -3.46 13.89 25.49
N ALA A 48 -3.12 12.69 25.96
CA ALA A 48 -3.07 12.37 27.38
C ALA A 48 -1.98 13.17 28.11
N ALA A 49 -0.80 13.32 27.51
CA ALA A 49 0.30 14.11 28.10
C ALA A 49 -0.10 15.58 28.33
N MET A 50 -0.82 16.18 27.38
CA MET A 50 -1.31 17.57 27.51
C MET A 50 -2.20 17.81 28.72
N ALA A 51 -2.98 16.81 29.16
CA ALA A 51 -3.93 16.95 30.27
C ALA A 51 -3.26 17.25 31.61
N HIS A 52 -1.98 16.90 31.75
CA HIS A 52 -1.21 17.03 32.99
C HIS A 52 -0.19 18.17 32.98
N LEU A 53 -0.11 18.92 31.87
CA LEU A 53 0.87 19.99 31.71
C LEU A 53 0.28 21.37 32.02
N SER A 54 1.01 22.13 32.85
CA SER A 54 0.74 23.53 33.15
C SER A 54 1.55 24.51 32.29
N ASP A 55 2.73 24.08 31.81
CA ASP A 55 3.57 24.90 30.94
C ASP A 55 2.92 25.08 29.55
N PRO A 56 2.60 26.33 29.14
CA PRO A 56 1.98 26.60 27.84
C PRO A 56 2.88 26.18 26.65
N THR A 57 4.20 26.27 26.79
CA THR A 57 5.14 25.91 25.72
C THR A 57 5.15 24.40 25.50
N ALA A 58 5.31 23.61 26.58
CA ALA A 58 5.20 22.16 26.52
C ALA A 58 3.84 21.71 25.96
N ARG A 59 2.73 22.30 26.43
CA ARG A 59 1.39 22.01 25.89
C ARG A 59 1.30 22.29 24.38
N ALA A 60 1.88 23.37 23.89
CA ALA A 60 1.88 23.71 22.48
C ALA A 60 2.67 22.68 21.65
N ALA A 61 3.80 22.19 22.15
CA ALA A 61 4.59 21.14 21.51
C ALA A 61 3.81 19.82 21.40
N HIS A 62 3.19 19.35 22.49
CA HIS A 62 2.38 18.13 22.47
C HIS A 62 1.14 18.27 21.56
N ARG A 63 0.52 19.46 21.51
CA ARG A 63 -0.58 19.74 20.58
C ARG A 63 -0.13 19.65 19.13
N CYS A 64 1.05 20.19 18.80
CA CYS A 64 1.64 20.09 17.47
C CYS A 64 1.89 18.61 17.11
N ALA A 65 2.51 17.84 18.01
CA ALA A 65 2.74 16.41 17.80
C ALA A 65 1.43 15.63 17.61
N PHE A 66 0.40 15.88 18.43
CA PHE A 66 -0.94 15.30 18.27
C PHE A 66 -1.51 15.57 16.88
N GLN A 67 -1.45 16.82 16.41
CA GLN A 67 -1.93 17.19 15.08
C GLN A 67 -1.15 16.48 13.97
N LEU A 68 0.17 16.43 14.07
CA LEU A 68 1.01 15.74 13.08
C LEU A 68 0.68 14.24 13.00
N TYR A 69 0.56 13.56 14.14
CA TYR A 69 0.18 12.14 14.14
C TYR A 69 -1.24 11.92 13.62
N GLY A 70 -2.17 12.84 13.91
CA GLY A 70 -3.53 12.80 13.38
C GLY A 70 -3.56 12.95 11.86
N THR A 71 -2.90 13.97 11.32
CA THR A 71 -2.80 14.22 9.87
C THR A 71 -2.16 13.04 9.15
N ALA A 72 -1.00 12.56 9.63
CA ALA A 72 -0.32 11.43 9.01
C ALA A 72 -1.16 10.13 9.04
N ALA A 73 -1.97 9.93 10.10
CA ALA A 73 -2.88 8.79 10.14
C ALA A 73 -4.01 8.92 9.11
N SER A 74 -4.57 10.12 8.93
CA SER A 74 -5.60 10.39 7.92
C SER A 74 -5.07 10.24 6.50
N GLU A 75 -3.87 10.75 6.20
CA GLU A 75 -3.23 10.57 4.89
C GLU A 75 -3.02 9.09 4.55
N LEU A 76 -2.69 8.26 5.54
CA LEU A 76 -2.62 6.82 5.34
C LEU A 76 -3.99 6.17 5.12
N ASP A 77 -5.06 6.68 5.73
CA ASP A 77 -6.42 6.19 5.46
C ASP A 77 -6.84 6.45 4.02
N ASP A 78 -6.48 7.63 3.46
CA ASP A 78 -6.73 7.96 2.06
C ASP A 78 -5.97 7.00 1.12
N VAL A 79 -4.69 6.74 1.41
CA VAL A 79 -3.89 5.75 0.66
C VAL A 79 -4.49 4.34 0.76
N ILE A 80 -4.96 3.93 1.94
CA ILE A 80 -5.63 2.64 2.16
C ILE A 80 -6.92 2.57 1.34
N ALA A 81 -7.71 3.64 1.29
CA ALA A 81 -8.94 3.71 0.52
C ALA A 81 -8.67 3.62 -0.99
N ASP A 82 -7.66 4.33 -1.49
CA ASP A 82 -7.24 4.28 -2.89
C ASP A 82 -6.74 2.90 -3.31
N LEU A 83 -5.97 2.24 -2.44
CA LEU A 83 -5.49 0.87 -2.68
C LEU A 83 -6.66 -0.13 -2.74
N LEU A 84 -7.62 -0.03 -1.82
CA LEU A 84 -8.82 -0.87 -1.82
C LEU A 84 -9.65 -0.65 -3.09
N ALA A 85 -9.89 0.61 -3.46
CA ALA A 85 -10.62 0.95 -4.68
C ALA A 85 -9.90 0.50 -5.95
N SER A 86 -8.57 0.43 -5.93
CA SER A 86 -7.77 -0.11 -7.05
C SER A 86 -7.85 -1.63 -7.16
N LEU A 87 -8.01 -2.34 -6.04
CA LEU A 87 -8.19 -3.79 -6.00
C LEU A 87 -9.60 -4.23 -6.44
N GLU A 88 -10.61 -3.38 -6.25
CA GLU A 88 -11.99 -3.64 -6.69
C GLU A 88 -12.19 -3.43 -8.20
N ARG A 89 -11.28 -2.72 -8.88
CA ARG A 89 -11.34 -2.58 -10.33
C ARG A 89 -10.86 -3.87 -10.99
N PRO A 90 -11.65 -4.48 -11.87
CA PRO A 90 -11.18 -5.61 -12.65
C PRO A 90 -9.94 -5.18 -13.44
N PHE A 91 -8.91 -6.03 -13.46
CA PHE A 91 -7.69 -5.92 -14.28
C PHE A 91 -8.01 -6.05 -15.80
N THR A 92 -9.15 -5.51 -16.26
CA THR A 92 -9.67 -5.65 -17.61
C THR A 92 -9.17 -4.60 -18.59
N GLU A 93 -8.38 -3.62 -18.14
CA GLU A 93 -7.61 -2.78 -19.05
C GLU A 93 -6.12 -2.98 -18.82
N VAL A 94 -5.58 -4.02 -19.47
CA VAL A 94 -4.24 -3.90 -20.05
C VAL A 94 -4.34 -2.74 -21.03
N SER A 95 -4.07 -1.52 -20.56
CA SER A 95 -3.69 -0.44 -21.46
C SER A 95 -2.53 -1.01 -22.28
N THR A 96 -2.72 -1.13 -23.59
CA THR A 96 -1.68 -1.45 -24.56
C THR A 96 -0.67 -0.30 -24.66
N GLY A 97 -0.13 0.13 -23.52
CA GLY A 97 1.08 0.93 -23.40
C GLY A 97 2.30 0.02 -23.53
N PRO A 98 3.47 0.59 -23.88
CA PRO A 98 4.63 -0.19 -24.27
C PRO A 98 5.04 -1.13 -23.14
N ILE A 99 5.10 -2.42 -23.47
CA ILE A 99 5.62 -3.47 -22.63
C ILE A 99 7.08 -3.11 -22.30
N LEU A 100 7.37 -2.87 -21.02
CA LEU A 100 8.74 -2.81 -20.52
C LEU A 100 9.31 -4.23 -20.55
N THR A 101 9.88 -4.61 -21.70
CA THR A 101 10.67 -5.84 -21.82
C THR A 101 11.99 -5.61 -21.10
N VAL A 102 12.15 -6.20 -19.90
CA VAL A 102 13.45 -6.30 -19.26
C VAL A 102 14.27 -7.33 -20.04
N VAL A 103 15.13 -6.85 -20.94
CA VAL A 103 16.16 -7.66 -21.57
C VAL A 103 17.23 -7.91 -20.52
N VAL A 104 17.23 -9.09 -19.91
CA VAL A 104 18.40 -9.59 -19.18
C VAL A 104 19.43 -9.96 -20.24
N GLY A 105 20.41 -9.08 -20.43
CA GLY A 105 21.54 -9.36 -21.29
C GLY A 105 22.47 -10.36 -20.59
N ASP A 106 22.47 -11.61 -21.03
CA ASP A 106 23.51 -12.57 -20.65
C ASP A 106 24.82 -12.14 -21.32
N GLY A 107 25.67 -11.51 -20.53
CA GLY A 107 27.01 -11.12 -20.92
C GLY A 107 27.89 -12.35 -21.12
N THR A 108 27.94 -12.85 -22.36
CA THR A 108 29.10 -13.60 -22.86
C THR A 108 29.45 -13.05 -24.24
N GLY A 109 30.37 -12.08 -24.26
CA GLY A 109 31.04 -11.63 -25.47
C GLY A 109 32.24 -12.55 -25.79
N PRO A 110 32.61 -12.66 -27.08
CA PRO A 110 33.71 -13.51 -27.56
C PRO A 110 35.10 -13.01 -27.14
#